data_AF-A0AAV8PWP2-F1
#
_entry.id   AF-A0AAV8PWP2-F1
#
_cell.length_a   1.000
_cell.length_b   1.000
_cell.length_c   1.000
_cell.angle_alpha   90.00
_cell.angle_beta   90.00
_cell.angle_gamma   90.00
#
_symmetry.space_group_name_H-M   'P 1'
#
loop_
_entity.id
_entity.type
_entity.pdbx_description
1 polymer ?
#
loop_
_entity_poly.entity_id
_entity_poly.type
_entity_poly.pdbx_seq_one_letter_code
_entity_poly.pdbx_strand_id
1 'polypeptide(L)'
;MSAAASSSLLLSKAARFLAARAPGSFAKPLAVGSLIRPLRTLRTPLITAAGMDGAERGSASKAGISVSSGGGSGHTFPISPSTVLKIQKGDITVWSVDGSTDAIVNAANERMLGGGGVDGAIHRAAGPELLEACRKVPEVQPGVRCPTGEARITPAFRLPVSHVIHTVGPIYDVDKQPEVSLSNAYRNSLKLAKENNIQYIAFPAISCGVYRYPYKEASSIAISVAKEFPDAFKEVHFVLFSDELYCVWLESANELL
;
A
#
# COMPACT_ATOMS: atom_id res chain seq x y z
N MET A 1 -8.99 -14.32 59.92
CA MET A 1 -9.96 -13.25 59.61
C MET A 1 -9.40 -12.40 58.47
N SER A 2 -10.21 -12.18 57.44
CA SER A 2 -10.04 -11.33 56.22
C SER A 2 -8.78 -11.51 55.35
N ALA A 3 -8.87 -12.03 54.11
CA ALA A 3 -9.51 -11.49 52.89
C ALA A 3 -8.76 -10.26 52.33
N ALA A 4 -8.55 -10.05 51.03
CA ALA A 4 -8.63 -10.80 49.78
C ALA A 4 -8.07 -9.83 48.70
N ALA A 5 -7.49 -10.40 47.62
CA ALA A 5 -7.41 -9.88 46.25
C ALA A 5 -7.00 -8.40 45.95
N SER A 6 -6.00 -8.23 45.08
CA SER A 6 -6.29 -7.72 43.73
C SER A 6 -5.10 -7.85 42.77
N SER A 7 -5.27 -8.74 41.79
CA SER A 7 -4.68 -8.64 40.45
C SER A 7 -5.15 -7.37 39.75
N SER A 8 -4.41 -6.95 38.71
CA SER A 8 -4.79 -6.05 37.62
C SER A 8 -4.03 -4.72 37.61
N LEU A 9 -2.88 -4.72 36.92
CA LEU A 9 -2.29 -3.51 36.35
C LEU A 9 -1.92 -3.76 34.88
N LEU A 10 -2.89 -4.26 34.12
CA LEU A 10 -2.89 -4.35 32.67
C LEU A 10 -4.29 -3.92 32.26
N LEU A 11 -4.50 -2.61 32.07
CA LEU A 11 -5.56 -2.00 31.25
C LEU A 11 -5.55 -0.47 31.52
N SER A 12 -5.23 0.32 30.49
CA SER A 12 -5.84 1.64 30.17
C SER A 12 -4.85 2.63 29.53
N LYS A 13 -4.55 2.43 28.24
CA LYS A 13 -4.36 3.57 27.32
C LYS A 13 -5.48 3.70 26.27
N ALA A 14 -6.42 2.77 26.23
CA ALA A 14 -7.60 2.83 25.39
C ALA A 14 -8.81 3.31 26.18
N ALA A 15 -8.97 4.64 26.32
CA ALA A 15 -10.25 5.31 26.50
C ALA A 15 -9.98 6.79 26.78
N ARG A 16 -10.19 7.66 25.78
CA ARG A 16 -10.72 9.01 26.01
C ARG A 16 -11.02 9.75 24.71
N PHE A 17 -12.31 10.13 24.61
CA PHE A 17 -12.90 11.25 23.89
C PHE A 17 -13.38 11.10 22.44
N LEU A 18 -14.71 10.95 22.36
CA LEU A 18 -15.61 11.42 21.32
C LEU A 18 -15.71 12.96 21.28
N ALA A 19 -16.12 13.42 20.08
CA ALA A 19 -16.80 14.67 19.72
C ALA A 19 -15.92 15.86 19.31
N ALA A 20 -15.89 16.17 18.01
CA ALA A 20 -16.64 17.31 17.45
C ALA A 20 -16.47 17.51 15.92
N ARG A 21 -17.61 17.85 15.29
CA ARG A 21 -17.83 18.84 14.22
C ARG A 21 -17.87 18.42 12.74
N ALA A 22 -18.86 19.02 12.07
CA ALA A 22 -19.49 18.72 10.79
C ALA A 22 -18.68 19.10 9.53
N PRO A 23 -19.01 18.53 8.35
CA PRO A 23 -18.31 18.80 7.10
C PRO A 23 -18.76 20.10 6.42
N GLY A 24 -17.78 20.97 6.11
CA GLY A 24 -17.89 22.10 5.20
C GLY A 24 -17.61 21.71 3.75
N SER A 25 -18.17 22.48 2.83
CA SER A 25 -18.50 22.20 1.44
C SER A 25 -17.38 21.76 0.48
N PHE A 26 -17.74 20.82 -0.38
CA PHE A 26 -17.10 20.43 -1.63
C PHE A 26 -16.89 21.62 -2.60
N ALA A 27 -15.66 21.77 -3.11
CA ALA A 27 -15.37 22.52 -4.33
C ALA A 27 -14.94 21.54 -5.43
N LYS A 28 -15.72 21.49 -6.52
CA LYS A 28 -15.44 20.68 -7.73
C LYS A 28 -14.32 21.29 -8.56
N PRO A 29 -13.45 20.49 -9.22
CA PRO A 29 -12.61 20.99 -10.30
C PRO A 29 -13.42 21.19 -11.59
N LEU A 30 -13.14 22.30 -12.28
CA LEU A 30 -13.67 22.67 -13.58
C LEU A 30 -13.13 21.75 -14.68
N ALA A 31 -14.04 21.15 -15.46
CA ALA A 31 -13.73 20.41 -16.68
C ALA A 31 -13.46 21.39 -17.83
N VAL A 32 -12.28 21.26 -18.46
CA VAL A 32 -11.98 21.91 -19.74
C VAL A 32 -12.28 20.91 -20.85
N GLY A 33 -13.20 21.30 -21.74
CA GLY A 33 -13.58 20.52 -22.92
C GLY A 33 -12.76 20.85 -24.15
N SER A 34 -12.47 19.80 -24.93
CA SER A 34 -12.31 19.83 -26.40
C SER A 34 -12.54 18.39 -26.86
N LEU A 35 -13.72 18.04 -27.39
CA LEU A 35 -14.21 18.31 -28.75
C LEU A 35 -13.29 17.73 -29.84
N ILE A 36 -13.46 16.44 -30.15
CA ILE A 36 -13.38 15.85 -31.50
C ILE A 36 -14.29 14.59 -31.50
N ARG A 37 -15.26 14.54 -32.42
CA ARG A 37 -15.98 13.33 -32.86
C ARG A 37 -15.67 13.12 -34.36
N PRO A 38 -16.18 12.06 -35.03
CA PRO A 38 -15.62 10.72 -35.11
C PRO A 38 -15.26 10.35 -36.57
N LEU A 39 -14.47 9.30 -36.78
CA LEU A 39 -14.43 8.63 -38.10
C LEU A 39 -14.67 7.14 -37.94
N ARG A 40 -15.71 6.71 -38.66
CA ARG A 40 -16.30 5.38 -38.69
C ARG A 40 -15.84 4.72 -39.97
N THR A 41 -15.21 3.55 -39.91
CA THR A 41 -15.16 2.63 -41.05
C THR A 41 -15.40 1.21 -40.56
N LEU A 42 -16.58 0.71 -40.94
CA LEU A 42 -16.99 -0.68 -40.90
C LEU A 42 -16.11 -1.51 -41.85
N ARG A 43 -15.70 -2.71 -41.42
CA ARG A 43 -15.51 -3.89 -42.29
C ARG A 43 -15.36 -5.16 -41.44
N THR A 44 -16.38 -5.99 -41.48
CA THR A 44 -16.37 -7.46 -41.38
C THR A 44 -17.25 -7.95 -42.56
N PRO A 45 -17.28 -9.25 -42.96
CA PRO A 45 -16.85 -10.47 -42.24
C PRO A 45 -16.09 -11.50 -43.12
N LEU A 46 -15.77 -12.69 -42.58
CA LEU A 46 -16.36 -14.00 -42.98
C LEU A 46 -15.41 -15.24 -42.86
N ILE A 47 -15.79 -16.20 -41.98
CA ILE A 47 -15.75 -17.70 -42.05
C ILE A 47 -14.35 -18.39 -42.07
N THR A 48 -14.04 -19.47 -41.31
CA THR A 48 -14.69 -20.81 -41.22
C THR A 48 -14.44 -21.53 -39.87
N ALA A 49 -15.40 -22.40 -39.51
CA ALA A 49 -15.45 -23.30 -38.36
C ALA A 49 -15.10 -24.78 -38.72
N ALA A 50 -14.69 -25.58 -37.72
CA ALA A 50 -14.88 -27.04 -37.53
C ALA A 50 -13.91 -27.49 -36.42
N GLY A 51 -14.16 -28.36 -35.43
CA GLY A 51 -15.24 -29.22 -34.93
C GLY A 51 -14.61 -30.03 -33.76
N MET A 52 -15.26 -30.20 -32.59
CA MET A 52 -15.96 -31.42 -32.11
C MET A 52 -15.02 -32.64 -31.92
N ASP A 53 -14.95 -33.44 -30.84
CA ASP A 53 -15.76 -33.79 -29.65
C ASP A 53 -14.79 -34.37 -28.57
N GLY A 54 -15.02 -34.31 -27.24
CA GLY A 54 -15.88 -35.16 -26.39
C GLY A 54 -15.11 -35.49 -25.10
N ALA A 55 -15.57 -35.13 -23.88
CA ALA A 55 -16.30 -35.97 -22.89
C ALA A 55 -15.51 -37.26 -22.47
N GLU A 56 -15.20 -37.60 -21.21
CA GLU A 56 -15.94 -37.51 -19.94
C GLU A 56 -15.04 -37.62 -18.66
N ARG A 57 -15.61 -37.14 -17.53
CA ARG A 57 -15.62 -37.64 -16.12
C ARG A 57 -14.60 -38.72 -15.69
N GLY A 58 -13.99 -38.72 -14.50
CA GLY A 58 -14.14 -37.93 -13.29
C GLY A 58 -13.46 -38.63 -12.09
N SER A 59 -13.55 -37.97 -10.93
CA SER A 59 -13.27 -38.43 -9.57
C SER A 59 -11.90 -38.09 -8.94
N ALA A 60 -12.03 -37.68 -7.69
CA ALA A 60 -11.12 -36.96 -6.84
C ALA A 60 -10.00 -37.83 -6.25
N SER A 61 -8.85 -37.22 -5.95
CA SER A 61 -8.35 -37.18 -4.57
C SER A 61 -7.03 -36.40 -4.45
N LYS A 62 -6.92 -35.74 -3.29
CA LYS A 62 -5.74 -35.16 -2.64
C LYS A 62 -5.12 -33.90 -3.25
N ALA A 63 -5.37 -32.81 -2.53
CA ALA A 63 -4.56 -31.61 -2.46
C ALA A 63 -3.07 -31.96 -2.36
N GLY A 64 -2.38 -31.79 -3.48
CA GLY A 64 -0.95 -31.57 -3.55
C GLY A 64 -0.76 -30.12 -3.97
N ILE A 65 -0.03 -29.35 -3.17
CA ILE A 65 0.40 -28.00 -3.49
C ILE A 65 1.27 -28.12 -4.75
N SER A 66 0.70 -27.78 -5.90
CA SER A 66 1.42 -27.63 -7.15
C SER A 66 2.17 -26.31 -7.09
N VAL A 67 3.46 -26.39 -6.79
CA VAL A 67 4.39 -25.25 -6.87
C VAL A 67 4.57 -24.91 -8.35
N SER A 68 3.85 -23.90 -8.83
CA SER A 68 4.12 -23.26 -10.12
C SER A 68 5.30 -22.30 -9.95
N SER A 69 6.45 -22.71 -10.47
CA SER A 69 7.69 -21.96 -10.53
C SER A 69 7.56 -20.77 -11.49
N GLY A 70 7.60 -19.54 -10.95
CA GLY A 70 7.79 -18.32 -11.74
C GLY A 70 7.28 -17.04 -11.07
N GLY A 71 8.13 -16.36 -10.30
CA GLY A 71 7.93 -14.96 -9.86
C GLY A 71 7.71 -14.79 -8.36
N GLY A 72 8.76 -14.46 -7.60
CA GLY A 72 8.73 -13.97 -6.21
C GLY A 72 8.13 -14.93 -5.17
N SER A 73 8.96 -15.49 -4.29
CA SER A 73 8.54 -16.32 -3.16
C SER A 73 7.82 -15.50 -2.08
N GLY A 74 6.57 -15.11 -2.34
CA GLY A 74 5.70 -14.39 -1.40
C GLY A 74 4.53 -15.26 -0.91
N HIS A 75 4.07 -15.00 0.32
CA HIS A 75 2.84 -15.58 0.85
C HIS A 75 1.65 -14.71 0.48
N THR A 76 0.53 -15.35 0.13
CA THR A 76 -0.71 -14.68 -0.28
C THR A 76 -1.81 -14.97 0.72
N PHE A 77 -2.52 -13.92 1.13
CA PHE A 77 -3.62 -13.95 2.08
C PHE A 77 -4.85 -13.27 1.46
N PRO A 78 -6.02 -13.92 1.37
CA PRO A 78 -7.22 -13.26 0.87
C PRO A 78 -7.72 -12.20 1.87
N ILE A 79 -7.96 -10.96 1.41
CA ILE A 79 -8.70 -9.95 2.17
C ILE A 79 -10.19 -10.01 1.81
N SER A 80 -10.50 -10.18 0.52
CA SER A 80 -11.85 -10.32 -0.03
C SER A 80 -11.80 -11.25 -1.26
N PRO A 81 -12.94 -11.57 -1.90
CA PRO A 81 -12.94 -12.36 -3.15
C PRO A 81 -12.15 -11.71 -4.30
N SER A 82 -11.94 -10.39 -4.28
CA SER A 82 -11.26 -9.66 -5.35
C SER A 82 -9.94 -8.98 -4.95
N THR A 83 -9.59 -9.01 -3.66
CA THR A 83 -8.37 -8.42 -3.11
C THR A 83 -7.56 -9.45 -2.34
N VAL A 84 -6.28 -9.56 -2.67
CA VAL A 84 -5.29 -10.33 -1.90
C VAL A 84 -4.21 -9.44 -1.31
N LEU A 85 -3.71 -9.82 -0.14
CA LEU A 85 -2.52 -9.27 0.47
C LEU A 85 -1.35 -10.23 0.23
N LYS A 86 -0.21 -9.70 -0.22
CA LYS A 86 1.01 -10.47 -0.45
C LYS A 86 2.14 -9.96 0.44
N ILE A 87 2.86 -10.90 1.06
CA ILE A 87 4.07 -10.60 1.84
C ILE A 87 5.23 -11.26 1.13
N GLN A 88 6.21 -10.47 0.75
CA GLN A 88 7.38 -10.98 0.03
C GLN A 88 8.66 -10.26 0.44
N LYS A 89 9.77 -10.98 0.33
CA LYS A 89 11.10 -10.40 0.52
C LYS A 89 11.58 -9.79 -0.79
N GLY A 90 12.18 -8.60 -0.75
CA GLY A 90 12.79 -8.02 -1.94
C GLY A 90 13.14 -6.54 -1.87
N ASP A 91 13.63 -6.03 -3.00
CA ASP A 91 13.84 -4.60 -3.25
C ASP A 91 12.58 -4.02 -3.89
N ILE A 92 11.96 -3.05 -3.22
CA ILE A 92 10.73 -2.40 -3.71
C ILE A 92 10.96 -1.59 -4.98
N THR A 93 12.19 -1.18 -5.29
CA THR A 93 12.50 -0.35 -6.47
C THR A 93 12.40 -1.10 -7.79
N VAL A 94 12.42 -2.43 -7.75
CA VAL A 94 12.24 -3.32 -8.92
C VAL A 94 10.87 -4.02 -8.91
N TRP A 95 10.00 -3.69 -7.95
CA TRP A 95 8.68 -4.29 -7.85
C TRP A 95 7.75 -3.78 -8.95
N SER A 96 7.02 -4.71 -9.59
CA SER A 96 5.94 -4.42 -10.52
C SER A 96 5.06 -5.67 -10.69
N VAL A 97 3.79 -5.47 -11.00
CA VAL A 97 2.83 -6.50 -11.44
C VAL A 97 2.45 -6.27 -12.91
N ASP A 98 1.88 -5.10 -13.25
CA ASP A 98 1.54 -4.76 -14.64
C ASP A 98 2.19 -3.47 -15.18
N GLY A 99 2.90 -2.75 -14.30
CA GLY A 99 3.64 -1.51 -14.57
C GLY A 99 2.77 -0.26 -14.79
N SER A 100 1.55 -0.41 -15.29
CA SER A 100 0.67 0.69 -15.68
C SER A 100 -0.26 1.16 -14.56
N THR A 101 -0.73 0.22 -13.74
CA THR A 101 -1.63 0.48 -12.60
C THR A 101 -0.98 0.12 -11.27
N ASP A 102 0.34 0.13 -11.26
CA ASP A 102 1.20 -0.14 -10.11
C ASP A 102 1.61 1.16 -9.42
N ALA A 103 1.61 1.16 -8.08
CA ALA A 103 2.29 2.18 -7.30
C ALA A 103 3.15 1.55 -6.20
N ILE A 104 4.32 2.13 -5.97
CA ILE A 104 5.10 1.85 -4.75
C ILE A 104 4.95 2.99 -3.75
N VAL A 105 4.98 2.64 -2.47
CA VAL A 105 4.96 3.62 -1.38
C VAL A 105 6.38 3.91 -0.92
N ASN A 106 6.71 5.20 -0.86
CA ASN A 106 7.94 5.70 -0.28
C ASN A 106 7.71 6.14 1.17
N ALA A 107 8.46 5.58 2.11
CA ALA A 107 8.53 6.05 3.49
C ALA A 107 9.45 7.29 3.57
N ALA A 108 8.86 8.45 3.31
CA ALA A 108 9.55 9.74 3.20
C ALA A 108 9.69 10.47 4.54
N ASN A 109 10.39 11.60 4.51
CA ASN A 109 10.37 12.61 5.57
C ASN A 109 9.50 13.82 5.16
N GLU A 110 9.21 14.72 6.09
CA GLU A 110 8.28 15.83 5.90
C GLU A 110 8.66 16.79 4.76
N ARG A 111 9.96 16.90 4.45
CA ARG A 111 10.45 17.75 3.36
C ARG A 111 10.14 17.14 2.00
N MET A 112 10.03 15.81 1.89
CA MET A 112 9.91 15.04 0.65
C MET A 112 11.04 15.26 -0.37
N LEU A 113 12.25 15.65 0.07
CA LEU A 113 13.36 15.95 -0.85
C LEU A 113 14.44 14.85 -0.84
N GLY A 114 14.01 13.59 -0.70
CA GLY A 114 14.86 12.42 -0.52
C GLY A 114 15.46 12.31 0.89
N GLY A 115 16.27 11.27 1.07
CA GLY A 115 16.79 10.85 2.37
C GLY A 115 17.62 9.56 2.30
N GLY A 116 17.68 8.84 3.41
CA GLY A 116 18.36 7.54 3.51
C GLY A 116 17.40 6.36 3.34
N GLY A 117 17.88 5.14 3.61
CA GLY A 117 17.05 3.93 3.61
C GLY A 117 16.28 3.72 2.29
N VAL A 118 15.01 3.34 2.41
CA VAL A 118 14.12 3.10 1.26
C VAL A 118 13.85 4.37 0.45
N ASP A 119 13.76 5.54 1.10
CA ASP A 119 13.57 6.83 0.44
C ASP A 119 14.73 7.15 -0.51
N GLY A 120 15.96 7.01 0.00
CA GLY A 120 17.16 7.16 -0.82
C GLY A 120 17.24 6.13 -1.96
N ALA A 121 16.82 4.88 -1.71
CA ALA A 121 16.82 3.84 -2.75
C ALA A 121 15.83 4.17 -3.88
N ILE A 122 14.61 4.56 -3.54
CA ILE A 122 13.56 4.96 -4.49
C ILE A 122 14.03 6.18 -5.31
N HIS A 123 14.58 7.21 -4.66
CA HIS A 123 15.10 8.39 -5.37
C HIS A 123 16.25 8.05 -6.34
N ARG A 124 17.18 7.16 -5.94
CA ARG A 124 18.26 6.73 -6.83
C ARG A 124 17.74 5.95 -8.03
N ALA A 125 16.78 5.04 -7.82
CA ALA A 125 16.21 4.21 -8.87
C ALA A 125 15.32 5.00 -9.83
N ALA A 126 14.49 5.93 -9.32
CA ALA A 126 13.60 6.76 -10.13
C ALA A 126 14.34 7.79 -10.99
N GLY A 127 15.52 8.23 -10.56
CA GLY A 127 16.30 9.29 -11.21
C GLY A 127 16.05 10.69 -10.64
N PRO A 128 16.86 11.70 -11.04
CA PRO A 128 16.76 13.08 -10.53
C PRO A 128 15.39 13.73 -10.76
N GLU A 129 14.65 13.28 -11.76
CA GLU A 129 13.32 13.78 -12.13
C GLU A 129 12.31 13.62 -10.98
N LEU A 130 12.46 12.59 -10.13
CA LEU A 130 11.63 12.41 -8.95
C LEU A 130 11.81 13.55 -7.95
N LEU A 131 13.05 13.97 -7.69
CA LEU A 131 13.32 15.09 -6.79
C LEU A 131 12.74 16.40 -7.32
N GLU A 132 12.80 16.61 -8.64
CA GLU A 132 12.18 17.78 -9.28
C GLU A 132 10.65 17.77 -9.14
N ALA A 133 10.02 16.61 -9.28
CA ALA A 133 8.58 16.47 -9.04
C ALA A 133 8.23 16.74 -7.58
N CYS A 134 9.00 16.20 -6.63
CA CYS A 134 8.78 16.48 -5.21
C CYS A 134 8.92 17.98 -4.88
N ARG A 135 9.85 18.71 -5.51
CA ARG A 135 9.97 20.18 -5.32
C ARG A 135 8.73 20.96 -5.76
N LYS A 136 7.99 20.45 -6.76
CA LYS A 136 6.76 21.05 -7.27
C LYS A 136 5.55 20.79 -6.37
N VAL A 137 5.63 19.83 -5.45
CA VAL A 137 4.60 19.64 -4.41
C VAL A 137 4.62 20.87 -3.49
N PRO A 138 3.47 21.54 -3.29
CA PRO A 138 3.41 22.76 -2.48
C PRO A 138 3.73 22.46 -1.02
N GLU A 139 4.41 23.41 -0.39
CA GLU A 139 4.60 23.38 1.06
C GLU A 139 3.28 23.74 1.75
N VAL A 140 2.90 22.95 2.75
CA VAL A 140 1.71 23.21 3.58
C VAL A 140 2.05 24.08 4.80
N GLN A 141 3.33 24.08 5.19
CA GLN A 141 3.96 24.98 6.14
C GLN A 141 5.46 25.07 5.79
N PRO A 142 6.20 26.07 6.27
CA PRO A 142 7.60 26.27 5.87
C PRO A 142 8.45 25.00 6.00
N GLY A 143 8.99 24.53 4.88
CA GLY A 143 9.85 23.35 4.81
C GLY A 143 9.13 21.99 4.84
N VAL A 144 7.80 21.95 4.90
CA VAL A 144 7.00 20.70 4.97
C VAL A 144 6.07 20.60 3.77
N ARG A 145 6.22 19.53 2.99
CA ARG A 145 5.37 19.18 1.84
C ARG A 145 4.35 18.10 2.20
N CYS A 146 4.74 17.17 3.07
CA CYS A 146 3.89 16.10 3.57
C CYS A 146 4.03 16.00 5.09
N PRO A 147 3.04 16.46 5.86
CA PRO A 147 3.00 16.23 7.31
C PRO A 147 3.04 14.75 7.65
N THR A 148 3.50 14.45 8.87
CA THR A 148 3.39 13.11 9.47
C THR A 148 1.94 12.59 9.43
N GLY A 149 1.75 11.36 8.95
CA GLY A 149 0.46 10.71 8.74
C GLY A 149 -0.23 11.04 7.41
N GLU A 150 0.30 11.94 6.60
CA GLU A 150 -0.25 12.27 5.28
C GLU A 150 0.47 11.55 4.12
N ALA A 151 -0.08 11.68 2.90
CA ALA A 151 0.50 11.15 1.67
C ALA A 151 0.41 12.15 0.51
N ARG A 152 1.34 12.03 -0.45
CA ARG A 152 1.41 12.78 -1.72
C ARG A 152 1.79 11.82 -2.84
N ILE A 153 1.43 12.12 -4.08
CA ILE A 153 1.71 11.24 -5.23
C ILE A 153 2.50 11.97 -6.31
N THR A 154 3.42 11.26 -6.95
CA THR A 154 4.19 11.73 -8.11
C THR A 154 4.30 10.61 -9.15
N PRO A 155 4.64 10.94 -10.42
CA PRO A 155 5.05 9.94 -11.40
C PRO A 155 6.30 9.18 -10.93
N ALA A 156 6.47 7.91 -11.36
CA ALA A 156 7.58 7.08 -10.89
C ALA A 156 8.87 7.16 -11.74
N PHE A 157 8.82 7.84 -12.89
CA PHE A 157 9.97 8.06 -13.77
C PHE A 157 10.62 6.75 -14.26
N ARG A 158 11.84 6.43 -13.83
CA ARG A 158 12.58 5.25 -14.29
C ARG A 158 12.20 3.96 -13.58
N LEU A 159 11.38 4.04 -12.53
CA LEU A 159 10.86 2.86 -11.82
C LEU A 159 9.90 2.07 -12.73
N PRO A 160 9.78 0.74 -12.56
CA PRO A 160 8.90 -0.10 -13.37
C PRO A 160 7.41 0.01 -12.98
N VAL A 161 6.98 1.12 -12.37
CA VAL A 161 5.60 1.36 -11.92
C VAL A 161 5.12 2.71 -12.42
N SER A 162 3.82 3.01 -12.33
CA SER A 162 3.32 4.29 -12.84
C SER A 162 3.49 5.43 -11.84
N HIS A 163 3.36 5.16 -10.54
CA HIS A 163 3.39 6.19 -9.50
C HIS A 163 4.24 5.83 -8.28
N VAL A 164 4.73 6.87 -7.61
CA VAL A 164 5.29 6.80 -6.25
C VAL A 164 4.35 7.57 -5.32
N ILE A 165 3.87 6.90 -4.27
CA ILE A 165 3.12 7.53 -3.18
C ILE A 165 4.08 7.80 -2.03
N HIS A 166 4.38 9.06 -1.76
CA HIS A 166 5.22 9.47 -0.66
C HIS A 166 4.36 9.68 0.59
N THR A 167 4.68 8.99 1.67
CA THR A 167 4.00 9.16 2.95
C THR A 167 5.01 9.27 4.07
N VAL A 168 4.64 10.01 5.12
CA VAL A 168 5.52 10.23 6.27
C VAL A 168 4.93 9.50 7.47
N GLY A 169 5.61 8.44 7.89
CA GLY A 169 5.28 7.77 9.15
C GLY A 169 5.85 8.53 10.36
N PRO A 170 5.38 8.23 11.57
CA PRO A 170 5.87 8.86 12.80
C PRO A 170 7.26 8.38 13.17
N ILE A 171 8.00 9.23 13.89
CA ILE A 171 9.17 8.82 14.68
C ILE A 171 8.63 8.27 16.01
N TYR A 172 8.88 6.98 16.30
CA TYR A 172 8.16 6.26 17.35
C TYR A 172 8.24 6.92 18.74
N ASP A 173 9.44 7.29 19.18
CA ASP A 173 9.67 7.87 20.51
C ASP A 173 9.33 9.38 20.60
N VAL A 174 8.95 10.01 19.50
CA VAL A 174 8.75 11.48 19.41
C VAL A 174 7.30 11.86 19.14
N ASP A 175 6.60 11.08 18.32
CA ASP A 175 5.18 11.30 18.05
C ASP A 175 4.35 11.04 19.32
N LYS A 176 3.33 11.87 19.56
CA LYS A 176 2.48 11.76 20.76
C LYS A 176 1.49 10.60 20.67
N GLN A 177 1.13 10.20 19.44
CA GLN A 177 0.17 9.16 19.11
C GLN A 177 0.69 8.37 17.89
N PRO A 178 1.85 7.70 18.01
CA PRO A 178 2.51 7.03 16.89
C PRO A 178 1.60 6.01 16.20
N GLU A 179 0.73 5.34 16.94
CA GLU A 179 -0.23 4.39 16.39
C GLU A 179 -1.25 5.05 15.45
N VAL A 180 -1.71 6.26 15.78
CA VAL A 180 -2.65 7.03 14.96
C VAL A 180 -1.94 7.56 13.72
N SER A 181 -0.75 8.14 13.89
CA SER A 181 0.05 8.67 12.79
C SER A 181 0.45 7.59 11.79
N LEU A 182 0.89 6.41 12.25
CA LEU A 182 1.25 5.30 11.37
C LEU A 182 0.02 4.74 10.65
N SER A 183 -1.11 4.59 11.36
CA SER A 183 -2.38 4.16 10.74
C SER A 183 -2.82 5.14 9.65
N ASN A 184 -2.67 6.44 9.88
CA ASN A 184 -2.99 7.48 8.90
C ASN A 184 -2.06 7.42 7.68
N ALA A 185 -0.76 7.18 7.87
CA ALA A 185 0.19 7.06 6.75
C ALA A 185 -0.23 5.94 5.78
N TYR A 186 -0.55 4.74 6.29
CA TYR A 186 -1.07 3.64 5.47
C TYR A 186 -2.42 3.98 4.85
N ARG A 187 -3.38 4.46 5.65
CA ARG A 187 -4.76 4.73 5.21
C ARG A 187 -4.80 5.80 4.12
N ASN A 188 -4.03 6.88 4.28
CA ASN A 188 -4.00 7.97 3.32
C ASN A 188 -3.26 7.57 2.04
N SER A 189 -2.24 6.71 2.14
CA SER A 189 -1.59 6.12 0.96
C SER A 189 -2.57 5.26 0.15
N LEU A 190 -3.34 4.38 0.81
CA LEU A 190 -4.36 3.55 0.15
C LEU A 190 -5.50 4.40 -0.45
N LYS A 191 -5.98 5.42 0.26
CA LYS A 191 -6.98 6.35 -0.30
C LYS A 191 -6.48 7.03 -1.57
N LEU A 192 -5.27 7.56 -1.53
CA LEU A 192 -4.69 8.26 -2.67
C LEU A 192 -4.46 7.32 -3.86
N ALA A 193 -4.03 6.08 -3.61
CA ALA A 193 -3.91 5.06 -4.64
C ALA A 193 -5.25 4.76 -5.32
N LYS A 194 -6.30 4.55 -4.52
CA LYS A 194 -7.66 4.31 -5.04
C LYS A 194 -8.16 5.48 -5.88
N GLU A 195 -7.97 6.72 -5.41
CA GLU A 195 -8.35 7.94 -6.12
C GLU A 195 -7.64 8.10 -7.48
N ASN A 196 -6.45 7.50 -7.62
CA ASN A 196 -5.65 7.52 -8.84
C ASN A 196 -5.77 6.22 -9.67
N ASN A 197 -6.80 5.40 -9.41
CA ASN A 197 -7.08 4.14 -10.14
C ASN A 197 -5.95 3.10 -10.11
N ILE A 198 -5.09 3.14 -9.09
CA ILE A 198 -4.06 2.13 -8.86
C ILE A 198 -4.74 0.80 -8.49
N GLN A 199 -4.33 -0.29 -9.14
CA GLN A 199 -4.86 -1.64 -8.90
C GLN A 199 -3.92 -2.49 -8.04
N TYR A 200 -2.62 -2.22 -8.11
CA TYR A 200 -1.58 -2.94 -7.36
C TYR A 200 -0.73 -1.93 -6.60
N ILE A 201 -0.55 -2.15 -5.31
CA ILE A 201 0.22 -1.25 -4.46
C ILE A 201 1.21 -2.01 -3.60
N ALA A 202 2.45 -1.53 -3.52
CA ALA A 202 3.48 -2.11 -2.65
C ALA A 202 3.94 -1.13 -1.57
N PHE A 203 4.05 -1.63 -0.35
CA PHE A 203 4.53 -0.93 0.82
C PHE A 203 5.86 -1.51 1.31
N PRO A 204 6.81 -0.66 1.73
CA PRO A 204 7.87 -1.07 2.63
C PRO A 204 7.34 -1.09 4.08
N ALA A 205 8.17 -1.50 5.04
CA ALA A 205 7.87 -1.35 6.46
C ALA A 205 8.02 0.12 6.90
N ILE A 206 6.94 0.92 6.77
CA ILE A 206 6.93 2.35 7.13
C ILE A 206 7.35 2.53 8.60
N SER A 207 8.21 3.52 8.84
CA SER A 207 8.80 3.88 10.15
C SER A 207 9.67 2.82 10.85
N CYS A 208 9.85 1.62 10.29
CA CYS A 208 10.61 0.54 10.94
C CYS A 208 12.14 0.63 10.74
N GLY A 209 12.62 1.64 10.01
CA GLY A 209 14.04 1.93 9.85
C GLY A 209 14.54 2.95 10.87
N VAL A 210 15.03 4.10 10.36
CA VAL A 210 15.56 5.20 11.18
C VAL A 210 14.57 5.72 12.23
N TYR A 211 13.26 5.58 11.98
CA TYR A 211 12.19 6.03 12.89
C TYR A 211 11.82 5.01 13.98
N ARG A 212 12.45 3.83 13.97
CA ARG A 212 12.45 2.80 15.03
C ARG A 212 11.09 2.35 15.54
N TYR A 213 10.07 2.34 14.69
CA TYR A 213 8.78 1.76 15.06
C TYR A 213 8.94 0.24 15.29
N PRO A 214 8.47 -0.32 16.42
CA PRO A 214 8.54 -1.75 16.70
C PRO A 214 7.82 -2.59 15.62
N TYR A 215 8.48 -3.64 15.14
CA TYR A 215 8.01 -4.38 13.95
C TYR A 215 6.65 -5.05 14.17
N LYS A 216 6.42 -5.64 15.35
CA LYS A 216 5.15 -6.33 15.66
C LYS A 216 3.96 -5.36 15.71
N GLU A 217 4.16 -4.18 16.30
CA GLU A 217 3.14 -3.13 16.34
C GLU A 217 2.89 -2.56 14.94
N ALA A 218 3.96 -2.24 14.20
CA ALA A 218 3.86 -1.67 12.86
C ALA A 218 3.19 -2.62 11.86
N SER A 219 3.56 -3.91 11.87
CA SER A 219 2.96 -4.93 11.00
C SER A 219 1.49 -5.15 11.30
N SER A 220 1.11 -5.23 12.58
CA SER A 220 -0.29 -5.33 13.01
C SER A 220 -1.11 -4.14 12.50
N ILE A 221 -0.60 -2.91 12.64
CA ILE A 221 -1.25 -1.70 12.12
C ILE A 221 -1.37 -1.76 10.59
N ALA A 222 -0.29 -2.06 9.89
CA ALA A 222 -0.24 -2.06 8.44
C ALA A 222 -1.25 -3.04 7.83
N ILE A 223 -1.30 -4.27 8.35
CA ILE A 223 -2.22 -5.32 7.89
C ILE A 223 -3.67 -4.97 8.26
N SER A 224 -3.89 -4.48 9.48
CA SER A 224 -5.24 -4.06 9.92
C SER A 224 -5.81 -2.96 9.04
N VAL A 225 -4.99 -1.97 8.66
CA VAL A 225 -5.41 -0.88 7.75
C VAL A 225 -5.64 -1.41 6.34
N ALA A 226 -4.82 -2.32 5.83
CA ALA A 226 -5.04 -2.92 4.50
C ALA A 226 -6.40 -3.63 4.39
N LYS A 227 -6.85 -4.30 5.46
CA LYS A 227 -8.16 -4.98 5.54
C LYS A 227 -9.36 -4.03 5.40
N GLU A 228 -9.18 -2.75 5.68
CA GLU A 228 -10.27 -1.76 5.60
C GLU A 228 -10.59 -1.35 4.16
N PHE A 229 -9.82 -1.82 3.18
CA PHE A 229 -10.00 -1.53 1.75
C PHE A 229 -10.36 -2.79 0.95
N PRO A 230 -11.42 -3.54 1.32
CA PRO A 230 -11.85 -4.69 0.52
C PRO A 230 -12.29 -4.21 -0.87
N ASP A 231 -11.93 -4.97 -1.89
CA ASP A 231 -12.30 -4.76 -3.30
C ASP A 231 -11.80 -3.43 -3.91
N ALA A 232 -10.90 -2.71 -3.22
CA ALA A 232 -10.30 -1.48 -3.73
C ALA A 232 -9.09 -1.73 -4.64
N PHE A 233 -8.38 -2.84 -4.41
CA PHE A 233 -7.16 -3.23 -5.10
C PHE A 233 -7.24 -4.70 -5.50
N LYS A 234 -6.55 -5.09 -6.56
CA LYS A 234 -6.34 -6.51 -6.86
C LYS A 234 -5.33 -7.11 -5.89
N GLU A 235 -4.22 -6.41 -5.67
CA GLU A 235 -3.18 -6.87 -4.76
C GLU A 235 -2.57 -5.71 -3.93
N VAL A 236 -2.43 -5.95 -2.62
CA VAL A 236 -1.66 -5.10 -1.70
C VAL A 236 -0.43 -5.87 -1.25
N HIS A 237 0.76 -5.34 -1.51
CA HIS A 237 2.03 -6.01 -1.23
C HIS A 237 2.76 -5.35 -0.07
N PHE A 238 3.37 -6.16 0.79
CA PHE A 238 4.46 -5.75 1.67
C PHE A 238 5.76 -6.33 1.14
N VAL A 239 6.63 -5.46 0.63
CA VAL A 239 7.94 -5.81 0.07
C VAL A 239 9.01 -5.45 1.08
N LEU A 240 9.56 -6.48 1.71
CA LEU A 240 10.36 -6.36 2.93
C LEU A 240 11.81 -6.75 2.65
N PHE A 241 12.75 -5.88 3.01
CA PHE A 241 14.15 -6.06 2.61
C PHE A 241 14.89 -7.12 3.44
N SER A 242 14.62 -7.18 4.76
CA SER A 242 15.29 -8.09 5.70
C SER A 242 14.42 -9.32 6.03
N ASP A 243 15.08 -10.41 6.41
CA ASP A 243 14.41 -11.62 6.89
C ASP A 243 13.60 -11.36 8.16
N GLU A 244 14.11 -10.53 9.07
CA GLU A 244 13.43 -10.19 10.33
C GLU A 244 12.09 -9.48 10.07
N LEU A 245 12.08 -8.45 9.21
CA LEU A 245 10.84 -7.76 8.84
C LEU A 245 9.87 -8.72 8.16
N TYR A 246 10.38 -9.52 7.22
CA TYR A 246 9.58 -10.51 6.50
C TYR A 246 8.90 -11.52 7.45
N CYS A 247 9.65 -12.09 8.39
CA CYS A 247 9.13 -13.05 9.35
C CYS A 247 8.07 -12.43 10.27
N VAL A 248 8.30 -11.21 10.78
CA VAL A 248 7.33 -10.53 11.65
C VAL A 248 6.05 -10.17 10.90
N TRP A 249 6.15 -9.68 9.66
CA TRP A 249 4.96 -9.42 8.85
C TRP A 249 4.19 -10.69 8.53
N LEU A 250 4.89 -11.78 8.21
CA LEU A 250 4.28 -13.06 7.92
C LEU A 250 3.53 -13.61 9.14
N GLU A 251 4.14 -13.53 10.33
CA GLU A 251 3.49 -13.91 11.59
C GLU A 251 2.22 -13.07 11.84
N SER A 252 2.32 -11.74 11.74
CA SER A 252 1.16 -10.86 11.92
C SER A 252 0.05 -11.10 10.90
N ALA A 253 0.37 -11.50 9.66
CA ALA A 253 -0.65 -11.87 8.68
C ALA A 253 -1.35 -13.18 9.03
N ASN A 254 -0.62 -14.21 9.46
CA ASN A 254 -1.21 -15.47 9.92
C ASN A 254 -2.12 -15.28 11.15
N GLU A 255 -1.86 -14.26 11.98
CA GLU A 255 -2.72 -13.93 13.12
C GLU A 255 -3.98 -13.15 12.74
N LEU A 256 -3.93 -12.34 11.68
CA LEU A 256 -4.96 -11.35 11.36
C LEU A 256 -5.84 -11.69 10.15
N LEU A 257 -5.44 -12.63 9.29
CA LEU A 257 -6.11 -13.00 8.03
C LEU A 257 -6.39 -14.50 7.98
#